data_AF-A0A7R7GLB7-F1
#
_entry.id   AF-A0A7R7GLB7-F1
#
_cell.length_a   1.000
_cell.length_b   1.000
_cell.length_c   1.000
_cell.angle_alpha   90.00
_cell.angle_beta   90.00
_cell.angle_gamma   90.00
#
_symmetry.space_group_name_H-M   'P 1'
#
loop_
_entity.id
_entity.type
_entity.pdbx_description
1 polymer ?
#
loop_
_entity_poly.entity_id
_entity_poly.type
_entity_poly.pdbx_seq_one_letter_code
_entity_poly.pdbx_strand_id
1 'polypeptide(L)' 'MSEQQTLTLKPAQHDKLGVVHCGVTRPGVVACAGELKDIGDGEQLHIDRADIDIKRDGDEYTFTRSH' A
#
# COMPACT_ATOMS: atom_id res chain seq x y z
N MET A 1 -3.23 22.44 -3.35
CA MET A 1 -2.31 21.88 -2.34
C MET A 1 -2.43 20.38 -2.45
N SER A 2 -1.57 19.73 -3.25
CA SER A 2 -1.64 18.28 -3.43
C SER A 2 -0.92 17.65 -2.23
N GLU A 3 -1.67 17.29 -1.20
CA GLU A 3 -1.14 16.55 -0.06
C GLU A 3 -0.83 15.13 -0.52
N GLN A 4 0.45 14.82 -0.75
CA GLN A 4 0.89 13.44 -0.93
C GLN A 4 0.59 12.68 0.36
N GLN A 5 -0.33 11.72 0.26
CA GLN A 5 -0.67 10.88 1.39
C GLN A 5 0.23 9.66 1.35
N THR A 6 1.01 9.48 2.42
CA THR A 6 1.85 8.31 2.63
C THR A 6 1.40 7.57 3.88
N LEU A 7 1.35 6.25 3.80
CA LEU A 7 0.98 5.37 4.90
C LEU A 7 1.96 4.20 4.94
N THR A 8 2.56 3.95 6.10
CA THR A 8 3.42 2.79 6.30
C THR A 8 2.69 1.77 7.17
N LEU A 9 2.59 0.54 6.70
CA LEU A 9 1.95 -0.57 7.39
C LEU A 9 2.93 -1.73 7.56
N LYS A 10 2.68 -2.53 8.60
CA LYS A 10 3.34 -3.82 8.83
C LYS A 10 2.41 -4.99 8.48
N PRO A 11 2.93 -6.22 8.33
CA PRO A 11 2.10 -7.40 8.16
C PRO A 11 1.01 -7.50 9.22
N ALA A 12 -0.19 -7.91 8.80
CA ALA A 12 -1.40 -7.97 9.64
C ALA A 12 -1.91 -6.61 10.16
N GLN A 13 -1.50 -5.49 9.53
CA GLN A 13 -2.06 -4.17 9.78
C GLN A 13 -2.88 -3.67 8.59
N HIS A 14 -3.89 -2.84 8.90
CA HIS A 14 -4.70 -2.16 7.92
C HIS A 14 -4.95 -0.72 8.36
N ASP A 15 -5.05 0.18 7.41
CA ASP A 15 -5.42 1.57 7.65
C ASP A 15 -6.06 2.18 6.40
N LYS A 16 -6.37 3.48 6.42
CA LYS A 16 -6.99 4.18 5.32
C LYS A 16 -6.08 5.29 4.81
N LEU A 17 -5.76 5.23 3.52
CA LEU A 17 -5.08 6.30 2.81
C LEU A 17 -6.13 7.24 2.20
N GLY A 18 -6.58 8.19 3.01
CA GLY A 18 -7.71 9.06 2.70
C GLY A 18 -9.03 8.29 2.71
N VAL A 19 -9.58 7.99 1.52
CA VAL A 19 -10.83 7.20 1.36
C VAL A 19 -10.57 5.75 0.97
N VAL A 20 -9.32 5.39 0.67
CA VAL A 20 -8.95 4.05 0.19
C VAL A 20 -8.51 3.21 1.38
N HIS A 21 -9.13 2.05 1.55
CA HIS A 21 -8.68 1.05 2.52
C HIS A 21 -7.44 0.34 1.98
N CYS A 22 -6.33 0.39 2.72
CA CYS A 22 -5.10 -0.31 2.39
C CYS A 22 -4.60 -1.09 3.60
N GLY A 23 -4.12 -2.29 3.36
CA GLY A 23 -3.75 -3.23 4.40
C GLY A 23 -2.77 -4.25 3.90
N VAL A 24 -2.04 -4.84 4.83
CA VAL A 24 -1.14 -5.96 4.57
C VAL A 24 -1.77 -7.16 5.26
N THR A 25 -2.32 -8.08 4.48
CA THR A 25 -3.02 -9.25 5.04
C THR A 25 -2.02 -10.24 5.64
N ARG A 26 -0.92 -10.51 4.93
CA ARG A 26 0.19 -11.36 5.35
C ARG A 26 1.48 -10.88 4.69
N PRO A 27 2.67 -11.31 5.16
CA PRO A 27 3.93 -10.93 4.53
C PRO A 27 3.91 -11.22 3.03
N GLY A 28 4.19 -10.19 2.24
CA GLY A 28 4.18 -10.21 0.79
C GLY A 28 2.81 -10.12 0.13
N VAL A 29 1.74 -9.87 0.87
CA VAL A 29 0.39 -9.70 0.29
C VAL A 29 -0.27 -8.44 0.82
N VAL A 30 -0.53 -7.51 -0.09
CA VAL A 30 -1.19 -6.24 0.19
C VAL A 30 -2.60 -6.25 -0.37
N ALA A 31 -3.53 -5.66 0.36
CA ALA A 31 -4.91 -5.45 0.00
C ALA A 31 -5.16 -3.94 -0.05
N CYS A 32 -5.43 -3.36 -1.22
CA CYS A 32 -5.65 -1.92 -1.35
C CYS A 32 -6.70 -1.66 -2.43
N ALA A 33 -7.62 -0.73 -2.19
CA ALA A 33 -8.74 -0.41 -3.08
C ALA A 33 -9.64 -1.62 -3.46
N GLY A 34 -9.69 -2.65 -2.62
CA GLY A 34 -10.43 -3.90 -2.88
C GLY A 34 -9.71 -4.90 -3.78
N GLU A 35 -8.46 -4.60 -4.19
CA GLU A 35 -7.59 -5.52 -4.90
C GLU A 35 -6.55 -6.12 -3.96
N LEU A 36 -6.24 -7.40 -4.18
CA LEU A 36 -5.16 -8.11 -3.52
C LEU A 36 -4.02 -8.26 -4.51
N LYS A 37 -2.81 -7.88 -4.09
CA LYS A 37 -1.59 -7.99 -4.89
C LYS A 37 -0.50 -8.62 -4.03
N ASP A 38 0.28 -9.47 -4.67
CA ASP A 38 1.50 -10.00 -4.06
C ASP A 38 2.65 -9.03 -4.35
N ILE A 39 3.52 -8.81 -3.37
CA ILE A 39 4.70 -7.94 -3.47
C ILE A 39 5.91 -8.59 -2.78
N GLY A 40 6.95 -8.83 -3.56
CA GLY A 40 8.23 -9.33 -3.11
C GLY A 40 8.99 -8.32 -2.26
N ASP A 41 9.97 -8.80 -1.50
CA ASP A 41 10.85 -7.92 -0.74
C ASP A 41 11.69 -7.05 -1.69
N GLY A 42 11.73 -5.74 -1.42
CA GLY A 42 12.35 -4.75 -2.31
C GLY A 42 11.57 -4.44 -3.60
N GLU A 43 10.41 -5.07 -3.81
CA GLU A 43 9.57 -4.76 -4.97
C GLU A 43 8.70 -3.52 -4.75
N GLN A 44 8.27 -2.95 -5.87
CA GLN A 44 7.31 -1.87 -5.93
C GLN A 44 6.17 -2.23 -6.89
N LEU A 45 4.96 -1.88 -6.48
CA LEU A 45 3.70 -2.15 -7.14
C LEU A 45 2.97 -0.82 -7.32
N HIS A 46 2.23 -0.69 -8.41
CA HIS A 46 1.30 0.43 -8.61
C HIS A 46 -0.13 -0.09 -8.74
N ILE A 47 -1.07 0.57 -8.07
CA ILE A 47 -2.51 0.29 -8.14
C ILE A 47 -3.14 1.39 -9.00
N ASP A 48 -3.30 1.14 -10.29
CA ASP A 48 -3.88 2.11 -11.26
C ASP A 48 -5.29 2.56 -10.86
N ARG A 49 -6.04 1.69 -10.18
CA ARG A 49 -7.42 1.98 -9.77
C ARG A 49 -7.53 3.11 -8.74
N ALA A 50 -6.48 3.34 -7.96
CA ALA A 50 -6.48 4.29 -6.85
C ALA A 50 -5.31 5.28 -6.91
N ASP A 51 -4.47 5.21 -7.95
CA ASP A 51 -3.19 5.91 -8.08
C ASP A 51 -2.32 5.78 -6.82
N ILE A 52 -2.15 4.53 -6.35
CA ILE A 52 -1.37 4.20 -5.16
C ILE A 52 -0.14 3.39 -5.52
N ASP A 53 1.03 3.93 -5.21
CA ASP A 53 2.30 3.25 -5.22
C ASP A 53 2.52 2.51 -3.90
N ILE A 54 2.92 1.26 -3.97
CA ILE A 54 3.18 0.40 -2.83
C ILE A 54 4.61 -0.10 -2.94
N LYS A 55 5.43 0.17 -1.93
CA LYS A 55 6.81 -0.31 -1.85
C LYS A 55 6.96 -1.18 -0.62
N ARG A 56 7.61 -2.33 -0.79
CA ARG A 56 8.01 -3.19 0.34
C ARG A 56 9.50 -3.03 0.64
N ASP A 57 9.81 -2.88 1.92
CA ASP A 57 11.18 -2.86 2.45
C ASP A 57 11.24 -3.77 3.69
N GLY A 58 11.54 -5.05 3.47
CA GLY A 58 11.52 -6.11 4.49
C GLY A 58 10.12 -6.35 5.06
N ASP A 59 9.90 -5.79 6.26
CA ASP A 59 8.68 -5.90 7.06
C ASP A 59 7.83 -4.61 7.03
N GLU A 60 8.25 -3.59 6.29
CA GLU A 60 7.52 -2.34 6.13
C GLU A 60 6.97 -2.19 4.72
N TYR A 61 5.73 -1.72 4.63
CA TYR A 61 4.99 -1.53 3.39
C TYR A 61 4.55 -0.08 3.32
N THR A 62 5.11 0.68 2.40
CA THR A 62 4.79 2.09 2.20
C THR A 62 3.82 2.25 1.05
N PHE A 63 2.63 2.76 1.34
CA PHE A 63 1.59 3.13 0.40
C PHE A 63 1.65 4.65 0.19
N THR A 64 1.80 5.09 -1.05
CA THR A 64 1.89 6.50 -1.43
C THR A 64 0.84 6.78 -2.47
N ARG A 65 -0.04 7.76 -2.20
CA ARG A 65 -1.04 8.22 -3.17
C ARG A 65 -0.60 9.55 -3.74
N SER A 66 -0.43 9.58 -5.06
CA SER A 66 -0.18 10.79 -5.82
C SER A 66 -1.53 11.28 -6.35
N HIS A 67 -1.94 12.48 -5.94
CA HIS A 67 -3.26 13.04 -6.21
C HIS A 67 -3.25 14.02 -7.38
#